data_AF-A0A1Q7AMC4-F1
#
_entry.id   AF-A0A1Q7AMC4-F1
#
_cell.length_a   1.000
_cell.length_b   1.000
_cell.length_c   1.000
_cell.angle_alpha   90.00
_cell.angle_beta   90.00
_cell.angle_gamma   90.00
#
_symmetry.space_group_name_H-M   'P 1'
#
loop_
_entity.id
_entity.type
_entity.pdbx_description
1 polymer ?
#
loop_
_entity_poly.entity_id
_entity_poly.type
_entity_poly.pdbx_seq_one_letter_code
_entity_poly.pdbx_strand_id
1 'polypeptide(L)'
;MQFNAALTGDAATLARQHGEMLARLPATVHAFILVELEKWPMLFGPEQRYQRALLEHLSGVPTGELDQAVSGIGRIEAESGVNRLGERNPARFQDEAQALLRKRGLIVGWRGEVDGFFQKVDPVLEATLYAADAPRRLVVQLYGSGIAVQRDRLWKRFKGVGLRLPLNLEGTNATEPFLQALFGAGEPGRGGPALFAAAIESAPLDAWLIESHEALHALWKTSETSETSGRNDRGTSSASSTGLSYDRLRPYRDDLTRALNRKIQSGVESPQAFAAYARSLQIVPPAGTLLYAPDILLAFVRDVLITGNGTLLMNNTFVEWAAIQALRRAQPRILVTRFGVRDKLKPFSSMVLFSQPRATDQIPVAQDPVGSFIDVEQLSYYVWLNAEKNPAYRKKTLYLFLAEGVDEMLAIRSDAPIAARSGLTPARLSDVHATMAQWLGVSVPNGSGRPIVEILQ
;
A
#
# COMPACT_ATOMS: atom_id res chain seq x y z
N MET A 1 -23.82 26.81 -2.63
CA MET A 1 -24.13 25.93 -3.77
C MET A 1 -24.61 24.59 -3.23
N GLN A 2 -25.67 24.00 -3.78
CA GLN A 2 -26.14 22.66 -3.37
C GLN A 2 -25.73 21.64 -4.44
N PHE A 3 -25.16 20.51 -4.03
CA PHE A 3 -24.75 19.43 -4.91
C PHE A 3 -25.64 18.20 -4.73
N ASN A 4 -25.81 17.44 -5.81
CA ASN A 4 -26.53 16.19 -5.86
C ASN A 4 -25.53 15.03 -5.80
N ALA A 5 -25.04 14.71 -4.60
CA ALA A 5 -24.14 13.59 -4.36
C ALA A 5 -24.94 12.32 -4.06
N ALA A 6 -24.60 11.20 -4.69
CA ALA A 6 -25.28 9.92 -4.50
C ALA A 6 -24.73 9.17 -3.26
N LEU A 7 -24.79 9.82 -2.09
CA LEU A 7 -24.25 9.27 -0.84
C LEU A 7 -25.18 8.21 -0.23
N THR A 8 -24.59 7.15 0.31
CA THR A 8 -25.32 6.08 1.01
C THR A 8 -24.66 5.75 2.35
N GLY A 9 -25.40 5.07 3.25
CA GLY A 9 -24.87 4.58 4.53
C GLY A 9 -24.24 5.66 5.41
N ASP A 10 -23.07 5.36 5.96
CA ASP A 10 -22.31 6.23 6.86
C ASP A 10 -21.91 7.56 6.21
N ALA A 11 -21.53 7.55 4.92
CA ALA A 11 -21.18 8.77 4.20
C ALA A 11 -22.36 9.75 4.10
N ALA A 12 -23.57 9.24 3.85
CA ALA A 12 -24.77 10.08 3.82
C ALA A 12 -25.08 10.66 5.20
N THR A 13 -24.88 9.87 6.26
CA THR A 13 -25.08 10.33 7.65
C THR A 13 -24.07 11.42 8.01
N LEU A 14 -22.80 11.21 7.68
CA LEU A 14 -21.72 12.16 7.94
C LEU A 14 -21.94 13.48 7.19
N ALA A 15 -22.29 13.43 5.90
CA ALA A 15 -22.59 14.64 5.14
C ALA A 15 -23.80 15.42 5.68
N ARG A 16 -24.85 14.73 6.17
CA ARG A 16 -25.99 15.39 6.81
C ARG A 16 -25.62 16.04 8.14
N GLN A 17 -24.86 15.36 8.97
CA GLN A 17 -24.41 15.87 10.28
C GLN A 17 -23.61 17.16 10.15
N HIS A 18 -22.80 17.28 9.09
CA HIS A 18 -21.92 18.43 8.86
C HIS A 18 -22.45 19.39 7.76
N GLY A 19 -23.73 19.30 7.40
CA GLY A 19 -24.29 20.00 6.23
C GLY A 19 -24.18 21.52 6.28
N GLU A 20 -24.37 22.13 7.46
CA GLU A 20 -24.24 23.59 7.63
C GLU A 20 -22.79 24.07 7.41
N MET A 21 -21.81 23.33 7.92
CA MET A 21 -20.38 23.62 7.71
C MET A 21 -20.03 23.45 6.24
N LEU A 22 -20.44 22.34 5.61
CA LEU A 22 -20.18 22.07 4.19
C LEU A 22 -20.75 23.16 3.27
N ALA A 23 -21.93 23.69 3.59
CA ALA A 23 -22.58 24.76 2.81
C ALA A 23 -21.78 26.08 2.80
N ARG A 24 -20.90 26.29 3.79
CA ARG A 24 -20.06 27.49 3.93
C ARG A 24 -18.71 27.37 3.24
N LEU A 25 -18.27 26.16 2.93
CA LEU A 25 -17.00 25.95 2.23
C LEU A 25 -17.06 26.48 0.78
N PRO A 26 -15.91 26.90 0.20
CA PRO A 26 -15.81 27.17 -1.22
C PRO A 26 -16.31 25.99 -2.07
N ALA A 27 -16.89 26.29 -3.23
CA ALA A 27 -17.61 25.30 -4.02
C ALA A 27 -16.70 24.14 -4.47
N THR A 28 -15.42 24.42 -4.78
CA THR A 28 -14.44 23.40 -5.16
C THR A 28 -14.05 22.48 -4.00
N VAL A 29 -13.95 23.04 -2.78
CA VAL A 29 -13.65 22.27 -1.56
C VAL A 29 -14.84 21.40 -1.16
N HIS A 30 -16.05 21.97 -1.18
CA HIS A 30 -17.28 21.24 -0.91
C HIS A 30 -17.49 20.10 -1.91
N ALA A 31 -17.35 20.35 -3.21
CA ALA A 31 -17.44 19.30 -4.23
C ALA A 31 -16.39 18.20 -4.01
N PHE A 32 -15.15 18.56 -3.64
CA PHE A 32 -14.11 17.58 -3.35
C PHE A 32 -14.46 16.64 -2.20
N ILE A 33 -14.93 17.20 -1.08
CA ILE A 33 -15.36 16.38 0.06
C ILE A 33 -16.46 15.41 -0.35
N LEU A 34 -17.47 15.88 -1.11
CA LEU A 34 -18.55 15.01 -1.56
C LEU A 34 -18.07 13.90 -2.50
N VAL A 35 -17.13 14.19 -3.41
CA VAL A 35 -16.50 13.17 -4.27
C VAL A 35 -15.75 12.13 -3.45
N GLU A 36 -15.05 12.52 -2.38
CA GLU A 36 -14.37 11.57 -1.49
C GLU A 36 -15.38 10.73 -0.68
N LEU A 37 -16.48 11.33 -0.23
CA LEU A 37 -17.56 10.60 0.46
C LEU A 37 -18.33 9.65 -0.46
N GLU A 38 -18.46 9.94 -1.76
CA GLU A 38 -19.04 8.99 -2.72
C GLU A 38 -18.20 7.71 -2.84
N LYS A 39 -16.90 7.78 -2.55
CA LYS A 39 -15.99 6.62 -2.58
C LYS A 39 -16.02 5.81 -1.28
N TRP A 40 -16.83 6.18 -0.28
CA TRP A 40 -16.80 5.61 1.07
C TRP A 40 -16.75 4.07 1.15
N PRO A 41 -17.53 3.29 0.37
CA PRO A 41 -17.46 1.83 0.40
C PRO A 41 -16.11 1.25 -0.06
N MET A 42 -15.32 2.05 -0.78
CA MET A 42 -14.02 1.69 -1.35
C MET A 42 -12.85 2.37 -0.60
N LEU A 43 -13.14 3.12 0.47
CA LEU A 43 -12.14 3.72 1.34
C LEU A 43 -11.70 2.72 2.41
N PHE A 44 -10.39 2.63 2.65
CA PHE A 44 -9.87 1.83 3.76
C PHE A 44 -10.18 2.51 5.09
N GLY A 45 -10.12 1.76 6.19
CA GLY A 45 -10.37 2.28 7.54
C GLY A 45 -9.62 3.58 7.88
N PRO A 46 -8.31 3.72 7.59
CA PRO A 46 -7.60 4.98 7.80
C PRO A 46 -8.14 6.15 6.96
N GLU A 47 -8.51 5.91 5.69
CA GLU A 47 -9.08 6.93 4.81
C GLU A 47 -10.45 7.40 5.36
N GLN A 48 -11.30 6.47 5.80
CA GLN A 48 -12.58 6.79 6.44
C GLN A 48 -12.40 7.59 7.74
N ARG A 49 -11.44 7.20 8.60
CA ARG A 49 -11.10 7.94 9.83
C ARG A 49 -10.61 9.35 9.53
N TYR A 50 -9.78 9.51 8.50
CA TYR A 50 -9.31 10.83 8.07
C TYR A 50 -10.47 11.73 7.64
N GLN A 51 -11.38 11.24 6.80
CA GLN A 51 -12.54 12.03 6.37
C GLN A 51 -13.44 12.42 7.54
N ARG A 52 -13.65 11.52 8.51
CA ARG A 52 -14.42 11.82 9.73
C ARG A 52 -13.73 12.90 10.57
N ALA A 53 -12.45 12.74 10.87
CA ALA A 53 -11.67 13.70 11.64
C ALA A 53 -11.61 15.09 10.97
N LEU A 54 -11.49 15.14 9.64
CA LEU A 54 -11.53 16.38 8.87
C LEU A 54 -12.85 17.12 9.08
N LEU A 55 -13.99 16.43 8.94
CA LEU A 55 -15.31 17.05 9.06
C LEU A 55 -15.63 17.46 10.50
N GLU A 56 -15.24 16.64 11.48
CA GLU A 56 -15.34 16.96 12.90
C GLU A 56 -14.50 18.20 13.25
N HIS A 57 -13.24 18.25 12.79
CA HIS A 57 -12.37 19.41 13.00
C HIS A 57 -12.96 20.68 12.40
N LEU A 58 -13.32 20.67 11.11
CA LEU A 58 -13.86 21.85 10.43
C LEU A 58 -15.17 22.34 11.04
N SER A 59 -15.98 21.43 11.61
CA SER A 59 -17.21 21.81 12.31
C SER A 59 -16.98 22.43 13.69
N GLY A 60 -15.84 22.10 14.33
CA GLY A 60 -15.41 22.69 15.59
C GLY A 60 -14.72 24.05 15.45
N VAL A 61 -14.26 24.41 14.25
CA VAL A 61 -13.60 25.71 14.01
C VAL A 61 -14.64 26.84 14.08
N PRO A 62 -14.39 27.92 14.86
CA PRO A 62 -15.28 29.07 14.92
C PRO A 62 -15.58 29.65 13.53
N THR A 63 -16.82 30.10 13.33
CA THR A 63 -17.31 30.56 12.04
C THR A 63 -16.38 31.57 11.36
N GLY A 64 -15.98 32.63 12.06
CA GLY A 64 -15.11 33.66 11.50
C GLY A 64 -13.71 33.17 11.13
N GLU A 65 -13.17 32.20 11.88
CA GLU A 65 -11.86 31.63 11.59
C GLU A 65 -11.90 30.74 10.34
N LEU A 66 -12.96 29.94 10.18
CA LEU A 66 -13.15 29.12 8.99
C LEU A 66 -13.31 29.99 7.74
N ASP A 67 -14.12 31.05 7.82
CA ASP A 67 -14.34 31.99 6.72
C ASP A 67 -13.03 32.68 6.31
N GLN A 68 -12.22 33.08 7.29
CA GLN A 68 -10.89 33.64 7.04
C GLN A 68 -9.96 32.62 6.39
N ALA A 69 -9.96 31.37 6.86
CA ALA A 69 -9.09 30.30 6.36
C ALA A 69 -9.37 29.93 4.90
N VAL A 70 -10.63 30.02 4.45
CA VAL A 70 -11.03 29.68 3.08
C VAL A 70 -11.22 30.89 2.16
N SER A 71 -11.08 32.10 2.68
CA SER A 71 -11.31 33.35 1.93
C SER A 71 -10.52 33.47 0.62
N GLY A 72 -9.25 33.04 0.61
CA GLY A 72 -8.39 33.07 -0.57
C GLY A 72 -8.91 32.18 -1.72
N ILE A 73 -9.38 30.98 -1.38
CA ILE A 73 -10.01 30.05 -2.33
C ILE A 73 -11.31 30.67 -2.88
N GLY A 74 -12.17 31.18 -1.99
CA GLY A 74 -13.44 31.80 -2.38
C GLY A 74 -13.27 33.01 -3.30
N ARG A 75 -12.24 33.84 -3.06
CA ARG A 75 -11.89 34.97 -3.94
C ARG A 75 -11.54 34.51 -5.35
N ILE A 76 -10.69 33.49 -5.49
CA ILE A 76 -10.29 32.96 -6.81
C ILE A 76 -11.48 32.27 -7.51
N GLU A 77 -12.34 31.57 -6.78
CA GLU A 77 -13.57 31.00 -7.34
C GLU A 77 -14.52 32.09 -7.88
N ALA A 78 -14.65 33.21 -7.17
CA ALA A 78 -15.46 34.34 -7.61
C ALA A 78 -14.87 35.03 -8.85
N GLU A 79 -13.55 35.23 -8.87
CA GLU A 79 -12.83 35.84 -9.99
C GLU A 79 -12.91 34.98 -11.26
N SER A 80 -12.77 33.66 -11.11
CA SER A 80 -12.86 32.72 -12.23
C SER A 80 -14.30 32.49 -12.73
N GLY A 81 -15.30 32.76 -11.88
CA GLY A 81 -16.71 32.47 -12.12
C GLY A 81 -17.11 31.02 -11.82
N VAL A 82 -16.27 30.25 -11.13
CA VAL A 82 -16.55 28.85 -10.73
C VAL A 82 -17.79 28.77 -9.86
N ASN A 83 -18.00 29.74 -8.97
CA ASN A 83 -19.19 29.81 -8.11
C ASN A 83 -20.51 30.03 -8.87
N ARG A 84 -20.46 30.33 -10.17
CA ARG A 84 -21.63 30.52 -11.04
C ARG A 84 -21.93 29.30 -11.92
N LEU A 85 -21.14 28.24 -11.86
CA LEU A 85 -21.42 27.02 -12.61
C LEU A 85 -22.76 26.41 -12.19
N GLY A 86 -23.50 25.87 -13.16
CA GLY A 86 -24.81 25.24 -12.94
C GLY A 86 -24.74 23.76 -12.57
N GLU A 87 -23.61 23.10 -12.83
CA GLU A 87 -23.43 21.66 -12.59
C GLU A 87 -23.60 21.32 -11.11
N ARG A 88 -24.42 20.29 -10.85
CA ARG A 88 -24.82 19.85 -9.50
C ARG A 88 -24.20 18.51 -9.14
N ASN A 89 -23.68 17.74 -10.09
CA ASN A 89 -22.90 16.56 -9.80
C ASN A 89 -21.49 16.97 -9.32
N PRO A 90 -21.04 16.57 -8.11
CA PRO A 90 -19.75 16.98 -7.57
C PRO A 90 -18.55 16.68 -8.47
N ALA A 91 -18.48 15.47 -9.05
CA ALA A 91 -17.36 15.05 -9.87
C ALA A 91 -17.27 15.85 -11.18
N ARG A 92 -18.40 16.01 -11.88
CA ARG A 92 -18.46 16.84 -13.10
C ARG A 92 -18.17 18.31 -12.81
N PHE A 93 -18.67 18.83 -11.70
CA PHE A 93 -18.36 20.19 -11.27
C PHE A 93 -16.85 20.38 -11.07
N GLN A 94 -16.13 19.42 -10.49
CA GLN A 94 -14.67 19.51 -10.34
C GLN A 94 -13.96 19.59 -11.69
N ASP A 95 -14.37 18.77 -12.67
CA ASP A 95 -13.79 18.78 -14.02
C ASP A 95 -14.01 20.14 -14.70
N GLU A 96 -15.24 20.66 -14.66
CA GLU A 96 -15.60 21.96 -15.21
C GLU A 96 -14.88 23.12 -14.51
N ALA A 97 -14.84 23.10 -13.17
CA ALA A 97 -14.18 24.12 -12.37
C ALA A 97 -12.68 24.17 -12.67
N GLN A 98 -12.01 23.02 -12.75
CA GLN A 98 -10.60 22.96 -13.12
C GLN A 98 -10.36 23.44 -14.57
N ALA A 99 -11.22 23.08 -15.51
CA ALA A 99 -11.13 23.56 -16.89
C ALA A 99 -11.28 25.08 -16.96
N LEU A 100 -12.22 25.65 -16.20
CA LEU A 100 -12.43 27.10 -16.13
C LEU A 100 -11.26 27.82 -15.47
N LEU A 101 -10.74 27.32 -14.34
CA LEU A 101 -9.55 27.86 -13.68
C LEU A 101 -8.32 27.87 -14.61
N ARG A 102 -8.12 26.80 -15.39
CA ARG A 102 -7.05 26.75 -16.40
C ARG A 102 -7.27 27.78 -17.50
N LYS A 103 -8.49 27.85 -18.05
CA LYS A 103 -8.86 28.82 -19.09
C LYS A 103 -8.64 30.27 -18.65
N ARG A 104 -8.81 30.56 -17.35
CA ARG A 104 -8.60 31.88 -16.75
C ARG A 104 -7.17 32.12 -16.26
N GLY A 105 -6.27 31.14 -16.33
CA GLY A 105 -4.90 31.26 -15.83
C GLY A 105 -4.79 31.28 -14.29
N LEU A 106 -5.85 30.92 -13.57
CA LEU A 106 -5.94 31.04 -12.11
C LEU A 106 -5.66 29.71 -11.37
N ILE A 107 -5.42 28.61 -12.10
CA ILE A 107 -5.24 27.28 -11.50
C ILE A 107 -4.04 27.20 -10.52
N VAL A 108 -2.94 27.91 -10.80
CA VAL A 108 -1.75 27.89 -9.93
C VAL A 108 -2.02 28.65 -8.64
N GLY A 109 -2.61 29.84 -8.72
CA GLY A 109 -3.01 30.61 -7.54
C GLY A 109 -4.03 29.85 -6.68
N TRP A 110 -5.03 29.24 -7.33
CA TRP A 110 -6.02 28.40 -6.64
C TRP A 110 -5.36 27.23 -5.88
N ARG A 111 -4.42 26.51 -6.51
CA ARG A 111 -3.67 25.45 -5.83
C ARG A 111 -2.90 25.97 -4.62
N GLY A 112 -2.24 27.12 -4.73
CA GLY A 112 -1.52 27.72 -3.61
C GLY A 112 -2.42 28.04 -2.41
N GLU A 113 -3.64 28.54 -2.65
CA GLU A 113 -4.62 28.80 -1.57
C GLU A 113 -5.13 27.49 -0.94
N VAL A 114 -5.37 26.45 -1.75
CA VAL A 114 -5.77 25.11 -1.26
C VAL A 114 -4.65 24.49 -0.43
N ASP A 115 -3.41 24.53 -0.91
CA ASP A 115 -2.24 24.02 -0.19
C ASP A 115 -2.06 24.79 1.14
N GLY A 116 -2.23 26.12 1.12
CA GLY A 116 -2.17 26.96 2.32
C GLY A 116 -3.27 26.64 3.35
N PHE A 117 -4.46 26.22 2.91
CA PHE A 117 -5.53 25.74 3.77
C PHE A 117 -5.14 24.41 4.44
N PHE A 118 -4.73 23.40 3.67
CA PHE A 118 -4.36 22.10 4.22
C PHE A 118 -3.08 22.12 5.06
N GLN A 119 -2.12 23.02 4.78
CA GLN A 119 -0.96 23.25 5.64
C GLN A 119 -1.32 23.62 7.08
N LYS A 120 -2.50 24.22 7.31
CA LYS A 120 -3.00 24.55 8.66
C LYS A 120 -3.81 23.42 9.28
N VAL A 121 -4.60 22.72 8.46
CA VAL A 121 -5.51 21.65 8.91
C VAL A 121 -4.76 20.35 9.19
N ASP A 122 -3.86 19.94 8.29
CA ASP A 122 -3.17 18.64 8.35
C ASP A 122 -2.43 18.41 9.67
N PRO A 123 -1.67 19.36 10.25
CA PRO A 123 -0.99 19.13 11.53
C PRO A 123 -1.95 18.81 12.69
N VAL A 124 -3.15 19.40 12.70
CA VAL A 124 -4.16 19.15 13.73
C VAL A 124 -4.78 17.76 13.56
N LEU A 125 -5.08 17.39 12.31
CA LEU A 125 -5.57 16.05 11.99
C LEU A 125 -4.53 14.98 12.29
N GLU A 126 -3.26 15.21 11.94
CA GLU A 126 -2.17 14.30 12.22
C GLU A 126 -2.00 14.06 13.73
N ALA A 127 -2.03 15.12 14.54
CA ALA A 127 -1.95 15.01 15.99
C ALA A 127 -3.11 14.20 16.58
N THR A 128 -4.30 14.32 16.00
CA THR A 128 -5.52 13.60 16.44
C THR A 128 -5.49 12.13 16.01
N LEU A 129 -5.09 11.86 14.77
CA LEU A 129 -5.15 10.52 14.16
C LEU A 129 -3.96 9.64 14.54
N TYR A 130 -2.81 10.23 14.86
CA TYR A 130 -1.54 9.51 15.02
C TYR A 130 -0.87 9.81 16.37
N ALA A 131 -1.62 9.64 17.46
CA ALA A 131 -1.15 9.80 18.84
C ALA A 131 0.16 9.05 19.12
N ALA A 132 1.02 9.60 19.97
CA ALA A 132 2.38 9.10 20.20
C ALA A 132 2.44 7.63 20.70
N ASP A 133 1.39 7.19 21.38
CA ASP A 133 1.17 5.84 21.92
C ASP A 133 0.54 4.87 20.91
N ALA A 134 0.28 5.30 19.67
CA ALA A 134 -0.24 4.43 18.62
C ALA A 134 0.64 3.17 18.43
N PRO A 135 0.05 2.02 18.05
CA PRO A 135 0.76 0.75 17.96
C PRO A 135 2.02 0.83 17.09
N ARG A 136 3.07 0.13 17.53
CA ARG A 136 4.31 -0.05 16.77
C ARG A 136 4.02 -0.79 15.46
N ARG A 137 4.74 -0.41 14.41
CA ARG A 137 4.59 -0.96 13.05
C ARG A 137 5.86 -1.65 12.59
N LEU A 138 5.71 -2.61 11.70
CA LEU A 138 6.80 -3.41 11.15
C LEU A 138 6.73 -3.40 9.62
N VAL A 139 7.86 -3.11 8.98
CA VAL A 139 8.01 -3.24 7.52
C VAL A 139 9.20 -4.13 7.25
N VAL A 140 8.98 -5.29 6.62
CA VAL A 140 10.03 -6.24 6.24
C VAL A 140 10.12 -6.27 4.72
N GLN A 141 11.32 -6.06 4.18
CA GLN A 141 11.56 -6.11 2.74
C GLN A 141 12.58 -7.20 2.44
N LEU A 142 12.17 -8.17 1.63
CA LEU A 142 12.94 -9.37 1.33
C LEU A 142 13.40 -9.37 -0.13
N TYR A 143 14.69 -9.65 -0.35
CA TYR A 143 15.21 -10.00 -1.67
C TYR A 143 15.14 -11.51 -1.80
N GLY A 144 14.21 -11.98 -2.64
CA GLY A 144 13.96 -13.40 -2.83
C GLY A 144 15.15 -14.13 -3.47
N SER A 145 15.18 -15.44 -3.24
CA SER A 145 16.11 -16.38 -3.87
C SER A 145 16.23 -16.16 -5.38
N GLY A 146 17.46 -16.26 -5.90
CA GLY A 146 17.75 -16.15 -7.34
C GLY A 146 18.13 -14.74 -7.80
N ILE A 147 17.91 -13.71 -6.99
CA ILE A 147 18.50 -12.39 -7.24
C ILE A 147 20.02 -12.49 -7.05
N ALA A 148 20.81 -11.99 -8.00
CA ALA A 148 22.27 -12.03 -7.93
C ALA A 148 22.80 -10.90 -7.04
N VAL A 149 22.70 -11.09 -5.73
CA VAL A 149 23.12 -10.11 -4.72
C VAL A 149 24.63 -9.86 -4.79
N GLN A 150 25.03 -8.59 -4.93
CA GLN A 150 26.43 -8.16 -4.86
C GLN A 150 26.71 -7.64 -3.44
N ARG A 151 27.36 -8.46 -2.61
CA ARG A 151 27.55 -8.19 -1.17
C ARG A 151 28.26 -6.87 -0.86
N ASP A 152 29.20 -6.45 -1.71
CA ASP A 152 29.93 -5.18 -1.60
C ASP A 152 29.06 -3.95 -1.87
N ARG A 153 27.95 -4.14 -2.60
CA ARG A 153 26.98 -3.08 -2.92
C ARG A 153 25.69 -3.19 -2.14
N LEU A 154 25.47 -4.29 -1.44
CA LEU A 154 24.29 -4.51 -0.64
C LEU A 154 24.17 -3.39 0.42
N TRP A 155 22.98 -2.78 0.48
CA TRP A 155 22.65 -1.66 1.37
C TRP A 155 23.37 -0.34 1.09
N LYS A 156 24.06 -0.19 -0.05
CA LYS A 156 24.74 1.05 -0.44
C LYS A 156 23.78 2.24 -0.52
N ARG A 157 22.52 2.03 -0.95
CA ARG A 157 21.48 3.09 -0.97
C ARG A 157 21.10 3.58 0.43
N PHE A 158 21.30 2.76 1.45
CA PHE A 158 21.01 3.05 2.85
C PHE A 158 22.26 3.49 3.62
N LYS A 159 23.34 3.87 2.92
CA LYS A 159 24.60 4.27 3.57
C LYS A 159 24.36 5.40 4.58
N GLY A 160 24.79 5.16 5.82
CA GLY A 160 24.64 6.11 6.92
C GLY A 160 23.29 6.02 7.65
N VAL A 161 22.45 5.03 7.32
CA VAL A 161 21.16 4.80 7.95
C VAL A 161 21.10 3.38 8.48
N GLY A 162 20.68 3.23 9.74
CA GLY A 162 20.42 1.93 10.36
C GLY A 162 21.67 1.14 10.76
N LEU A 163 21.40 -0.10 11.17
CA LEU A 163 22.35 -1.06 11.71
C LEU A 163 22.47 -2.26 10.77
N ARG A 164 23.67 -2.50 10.25
CA ARG A 164 24.01 -3.72 9.53
C ARG A 164 24.34 -4.81 10.54
N LEU A 165 23.61 -5.92 10.49
CA LEU A 165 23.74 -7.02 11.43
C LEU A 165 24.18 -8.28 10.69
N PRO A 166 25.29 -8.92 11.08
CA PRO A 166 25.64 -10.22 10.55
C PRO A 166 24.59 -11.25 10.98
N LEU A 167 24.28 -12.18 10.08
CA LEU A 167 23.34 -13.26 10.31
C LEU A 167 24.04 -14.62 10.28
N ASN A 168 23.66 -15.49 11.20
CA ASN A 168 23.93 -16.92 11.13
C ASN A 168 22.69 -17.63 10.58
N LEU A 169 22.80 -18.18 9.37
CA LEU A 169 21.67 -18.81 8.68
C LEU A 169 21.43 -20.26 9.11
N GLU A 170 22.33 -20.94 9.82
CA GLU A 170 22.11 -22.31 10.36
C GLU A 170 21.46 -23.32 9.39
N GLY A 171 21.76 -23.24 8.09
CA GLY A 171 21.18 -24.13 7.06
C GLY A 171 19.87 -23.64 6.42
N THR A 172 19.35 -22.46 6.78
CA THR A 172 18.16 -21.84 6.17
C THR A 172 18.47 -21.13 4.85
N ASN A 173 19.28 -21.75 3.99
CA ASN A 173 19.68 -21.17 2.70
C ASN A 173 18.57 -21.26 1.64
N ALA A 174 17.61 -22.18 1.83
CA ALA A 174 16.44 -22.31 0.99
C ALA A 174 15.31 -21.37 1.45
N THR A 175 14.48 -20.94 0.51
CA THR A 175 13.39 -19.96 0.74
C THR A 175 12.43 -20.38 1.85
N GLU A 176 11.90 -21.59 1.82
CA GLU A 176 10.89 -22.01 2.81
C GLU A 176 11.47 -22.07 4.24
N PRO A 177 12.59 -22.77 4.52
CA PRO A 177 13.23 -22.74 5.84
C PRO A 177 13.60 -21.32 6.30
N PHE A 178 14.07 -20.46 5.39
CA PHE A 178 14.37 -19.06 5.69
C PHE A 178 13.14 -18.31 6.20
N LEU A 179 12.03 -18.40 5.45
CA LEU A 179 10.80 -17.69 5.79
C LEU A 179 10.13 -18.26 7.04
N GLN A 180 10.16 -19.58 7.25
CA GLN A 180 9.67 -20.23 8.47
C GLN A 180 10.50 -19.81 9.70
N ALA A 181 11.83 -19.74 9.58
CA ALA A 181 12.68 -19.29 10.68
C ALA A 181 12.45 -17.80 11.00
N LEU A 182 12.19 -16.98 9.97
CA LEU A 182 11.97 -15.54 10.12
C LEU A 182 10.60 -15.19 10.70
N PHE A 183 9.52 -15.83 10.25
CA PHE A 183 8.15 -15.49 10.65
C PHE A 183 7.52 -16.48 11.66
N GLY A 184 8.26 -17.53 12.02
CA GLY A 184 7.79 -18.65 12.83
C GLY A 184 7.08 -19.71 11.98
N ALA A 185 7.18 -20.97 12.41
CA ALA A 185 6.36 -22.04 11.82
C ALA A 185 4.86 -21.76 12.07
N GLY A 186 4.00 -22.23 11.17
CA GLY A 186 2.56 -22.18 11.39
C GLY A 186 2.16 -23.11 12.54
N GLU A 187 1.23 -22.67 13.38
CA GLU A 187 0.66 -23.53 14.42
C GLU A 187 -0.57 -24.29 13.87
N PRO A 188 -0.73 -25.59 14.21
CA PRO A 188 -1.94 -26.33 13.86
C PRO A 188 -3.19 -25.60 14.35
N GLY A 189 -4.10 -25.27 13.44
CA GLY A 189 -5.35 -24.56 13.75
C GLY A 189 -5.27 -23.03 13.77
N ARG A 190 -4.08 -22.43 13.60
CA ARG A 190 -3.93 -20.99 13.32
C ARG A 190 -3.54 -20.80 11.85
N GLY A 191 -4.35 -20.05 11.11
CA GLY A 191 -4.18 -19.84 9.66
C GLY A 191 -3.02 -18.92 9.29
N GLY A 192 -1.77 -19.37 9.50
CA GLY A 192 -0.55 -18.68 9.07
C GLY A 192 0.64 -18.80 10.03
N PRO A 193 1.77 -18.14 9.72
CA PRO A 193 2.97 -18.13 10.56
C PRO A 193 2.71 -17.47 11.93
N ALA A 194 3.42 -17.94 12.96
CA ALA A 194 3.21 -17.55 14.36
C ALA A 194 3.18 -16.03 14.60
N LEU A 195 4.10 -15.27 13.99
CA LEU A 195 4.15 -13.81 14.15
C LEU A 195 2.84 -13.14 13.69
N PHE A 196 2.33 -13.56 12.54
CA PHE A 196 1.12 -12.99 11.95
C PHE A 196 -0.11 -13.44 12.73
N ALA A 197 -0.17 -14.71 13.11
CA ALA A 197 -1.27 -15.24 13.92
C ALA A 197 -1.41 -14.52 15.27
N ALA A 198 -0.28 -14.11 15.89
CA ALA A 198 -0.28 -13.34 17.13
C ALA A 198 -0.58 -11.84 16.94
N ALA A 199 -0.30 -11.28 15.76
CA ALA A 199 -0.42 -9.84 15.53
C ALA A 199 -1.73 -9.39 14.86
N ILE A 200 -2.45 -10.30 14.20
CA ILE A 200 -3.63 -10.00 13.36
C ILE A 200 -4.96 -10.33 14.06
N GLU A 201 -4.97 -10.65 15.37
CA GLU A 201 -6.06 -11.30 16.14
C GLU A 201 -7.53 -10.88 15.85
N SER A 202 -7.81 -9.76 15.16
CA SER A 202 -9.16 -9.44 14.66
C SER A 202 -9.26 -8.61 13.35
N ALA A 203 -8.17 -8.37 12.60
CA ALA A 203 -8.21 -7.41 11.47
C ALA A 203 -7.36 -7.84 10.24
N PRO A 204 -7.94 -8.55 9.26
CA PRO A 204 -7.26 -9.03 8.04
C PRO A 204 -6.44 -8.00 7.26
N LEU A 205 -6.82 -6.72 7.35
CA LEU A 205 -6.16 -5.61 6.67
C LEU A 205 -4.99 -5.00 7.47
N ASP A 206 -4.70 -5.49 8.68
CA ASP A 206 -3.59 -5.00 9.50
C ASP A 206 -2.24 -5.63 9.13
N ALA A 207 -2.23 -6.75 8.41
CA ALA A 207 -1.02 -7.35 7.87
C ALA A 207 -1.13 -7.60 6.36
N TRP A 208 -0.14 -7.10 5.64
CA TRP A 208 -0.08 -7.17 4.18
C TRP A 208 1.19 -7.90 3.73
N LEU A 209 0.99 -8.84 2.81
CA LEU A 209 2.04 -9.57 2.11
C LEU A 209 1.96 -9.19 0.63
N ILE A 210 3.05 -8.68 0.08
CA ILE A 210 3.11 -8.27 -1.31
C ILE A 210 4.36 -8.87 -1.94
N GLU A 211 4.19 -9.72 -2.93
CA GLU A 211 5.33 -10.44 -3.52
C GLU A 211 5.28 -10.60 -5.02
N SER A 212 6.47 -10.81 -5.59
CA SER A 212 6.65 -11.04 -7.02
C SER A 212 6.29 -12.47 -7.45
N HIS A 213 6.48 -13.45 -6.57
CA HIS A 213 6.24 -14.88 -6.80
C HIS A 213 5.15 -15.37 -5.83
N GLU A 214 5.23 -16.57 -5.25
CA GLU A 214 4.21 -17.10 -4.34
C GLU A 214 4.75 -17.70 -3.03
N ALA A 215 6.01 -17.41 -2.68
CA ALA A 215 6.67 -18.03 -1.54
C ALA A 215 6.05 -17.58 -0.20
N LEU A 216 5.66 -16.31 -0.06
CA LEU A 216 4.96 -15.86 1.15
C LEU A 216 3.56 -16.49 1.23
N HIS A 217 2.83 -16.57 0.12
CA HIS A 217 1.51 -17.22 0.08
C HIS A 217 1.57 -18.71 0.42
N ALA A 218 2.65 -19.40 0.04
CA ALA A 218 2.84 -20.82 0.35
C ALA A 218 2.92 -21.10 1.86
N LEU A 219 3.43 -20.15 2.66
CA LEU A 219 3.50 -20.29 4.13
C LEU A 219 2.12 -20.39 4.80
N TRP A 220 1.07 -19.91 4.14
CA TRP A 220 -0.30 -20.01 4.67
C TRP A 220 -0.94 -21.36 4.32
N LYS A 221 -0.55 -21.98 3.20
CA LYS A 221 -1.10 -23.29 2.76
C LYS A 221 -0.60 -24.47 3.59
N THR A 222 0.63 -24.40 4.09
CA THR A 222 1.22 -25.48 4.90
C THR A 222 0.54 -25.66 6.26
N SER A 223 -0.32 -24.74 6.67
CA SER A 223 -1.13 -24.84 7.90
C SER A 223 -2.46 -25.60 7.73
N GLU A 224 -2.93 -25.80 6.49
CA GLU A 224 -4.23 -26.41 6.19
C GLU A 224 -4.15 -27.92 5.87
N THR A 225 -2.97 -28.48 5.60
CA THR A 225 -2.80 -29.88 5.15
C THR A 225 -2.76 -30.92 6.26
N SER A 226 -3.21 -30.60 7.49
CA SER A 226 -3.49 -31.63 8.50
C SER A 226 -4.93 -32.14 8.30
N GLU A 227 -5.09 -33.07 7.37
CA GLU A 227 -6.34 -33.78 7.11
C GLU A 227 -6.75 -34.63 8.32
N THR A 228 -7.84 -34.26 8.99
CA THR A 228 -8.93 -35.16 9.41
C THR A 228 -10.01 -34.34 10.10
N SER A 229 -11.11 -34.07 9.39
CA SER A 229 -12.48 -34.04 9.94
C SER A 229 -13.44 -33.45 8.91
N GLY A 230 -14.19 -34.32 8.24
CA GLY A 230 -15.49 -33.91 7.71
C GLY A 230 -16.39 -33.54 8.87
N ARG A 231 -16.46 -32.25 9.21
CA ARG A 231 -17.48 -31.71 10.11
C ARG A 231 -17.83 -30.29 9.68
N ASN A 232 -19.11 -30.09 9.40
CA ASN A 232 -19.74 -28.81 9.10
C ASN A 232 -19.69 -27.87 10.33
N ASP A 233 -18.51 -27.40 10.72
CA ASP A 233 -18.40 -26.36 11.74
C ASP A 233 -18.37 -24.97 11.08
N ARG A 234 -19.53 -24.31 11.13
CA ARG A 234 -19.61 -22.85 11.15
C ARG A 234 -19.03 -22.38 12.49
N GLY A 235 -17.73 -22.20 12.57
CA GLY A 235 -17.07 -21.75 13.80
C GLY A 235 -15.73 -21.08 13.52
N THR A 236 -15.71 -19.75 13.64
CA THR A 236 -14.54 -18.84 13.65
C THR A 236 -13.60 -18.94 12.45
N SER A 237 -13.84 -18.12 11.43
CA SER A 237 -12.84 -17.78 10.40
C SER A 237 -11.53 -17.38 11.07
N SER A 238 -10.46 -18.16 10.92
CA SER A 238 -9.12 -17.73 11.27
C SER A 238 -8.84 -16.40 10.56
N ALA A 239 -8.28 -15.41 11.26
CA ALA A 239 -7.98 -14.11 10.67
C ALA A 239 -6.94 -14.26 9.55
N SER A 240 -7.39 -14.22 8.30
CA SER A 240 -6.51 -14.28 7.14
C SER A 240 -5.78 -12.96 6.95
N SER A 241 -4.47 -12.99 6.73
CA SER A 241 -3.72 -11.81 6.28
C SER A 241 -4.15 -11.37 4.88
N THR A 242 -3.88 -10.11 4.53
CA THR A 242 -4.03 -9.64 3.15
C THR A 242 -2.80 -10.04 2.32
N GLY A 243 -3.00 -10.77 1.23
CA GLY A 243 -1.91 -11.26 0.38
C GLY A 243 -2.12 -10.93 -1.08
N LEU A 244 -1.11 -10.31 -1.69
CA LEU A 244 -1.02 -9.99 -3.11
C LEU A 244 0.23 -10.63 -3.72
N SER A 245 0.05 -11.55 -4.66
CA SER A 245 1.14 -12.16 -5.41
C SER A 245 1.01 -11.83 -6.89
N TYR A 246 2.08 -11.30 -7.47
CA TYR A 246 2.10 -10.96 -8.89
C TYR A 246 1.89 -12.20 -9.78
N ASP A 247 2.50 -13.34 -9.42
CA ASP A 247 2.32 -14.61 -10.14
C ASP A 247 0.93 -15.20 -9.96
N ARG A 248 0.37 -15.19 -8.75
CA ARG A 248 -1.01 -15.66 -8.52
C ARG A 248 -2.03 -14.77 -9.23
N LEU A 249 -1.74 -13.48 -9.38
CA LEU A 249 -2.55 -12.53 -10.15
C LEU A 249 -2.42 -12.66 -11.66
N ARG A 250 -1.62 -13.59 -12.19
CA ARG A 250 -1.45 -13.77 -13.65
C ARG A 250 -2.76 -13.92 -14.42
N PRO A 251 -3.72 -14.79 -14.03
CA PRO A 251 -4.99 -14.92 -14.75
C PRO A 251 -5.77 -13.59 -14.77
N TYR A 252 -5.80 -12.88 -13.64
CA TYR A 252 -6.43 -11.57 -13.53
C TYR A 252 -5.77 -10.53 -14.45
N ARG A 253 -4.42 -10.49 -14.47
CA ARG A 253 -3.66 -9.59 -15.33
C ARG A 253 -3.88 -9.89 -16.81
N ASP A 254 -3.98 -11.15 -17.19
CA ASP A 254 -4.25 -11.57 -18.57
C ASP A 254 -5.65 -11.13 -19.02
N ASP A 255 -6.66 -11.30 -18.16
CA ASP A 255 -8.03 -10.89 -18.45
C ASP A 255 -8.18 -9.36 -18.50
N LEU A 256 -7.52 -8.66 -17.58
CA LEU A 256 -7.46 -7.20 -17.59
C LEU A 256 -6.80 -6.68 -18.86
N THR A 257 -5.64 -7.24 -19.24
CA THR A 257 -4.93 -6.90 -20.48
C THR A 257 -5.81 -7.16 -21.70
N ARG A 258 -6.52 -8.29 -21.75
CA ARG A 258 -7.44 -8.64 -22.84
C ARG A 258 -8.61 -7.66 -22.93
N ALA A 259 -9.18 -7.23 -21.80
CA ALA A 259 -10.25 -6.23 -21.76
C ALA A 259 -9.77 -4.87 -22.28
N LEU A 260 -8.61 -4.40 -21.81
CA LEU A 260 -8.02 -3.14 -22.26
C LEU A 260 -7.70 -3.16 -23.76
N ASN A 261 -7.12 -4.25 -24.26
CA ASN A 261 -6.82 -4.41 -25.69
C ASN A 261 -8.09 -4.40 -26.55
N ARG A 262 -9.14 -5.12 -26.13
CA ARG A 262 -10.43 -5.11 -26.84
C ARG A 262 -11.00 -3.70 -26.94
N LYS A 263 -10.90 -2.90 -25.87
CA LYS A 263 -11.35 -1.50 -25.91
C LYS A 263 -10.53 -0.67 -26.90
N ILE A 264 -9.21 -0.84 -26.92
CA ILE A 264 -8.33 -0.17 -27.90
C ILE A 264 -8.71 -0.55 -29.33
N GLN A 265 -8.91 -1.83 -29.60
CA GLN A 265 -9.31 -2.34 -30.92
C GLN A 265 -10.70 -1.84 -31.36
N SER A 266 -11.63 -1.70 -30.42
CA SER A 266 -12.96 -1.15 -30.69
C SER A 266 -13.00 0.37 -30.89
N GLY A 267 -11.90 1.06 -30.64
CA GLY A 267 -11.81 2.52 -30.67
C GLY A 267 -11.88 3.16 -29.27
N VAL A 268 -11.04 4.18 -29.09
CA VAL A 268 -10.96 4.99 -27.87
C VAL A 268 -11.29 6.44 -28.23
N GLU A 269 -12.36 6.96 -27.62
CA GLU A 269 -12.80 8.34 -27.84
C GLU A 269 -11.80 9.38 -27.31
N SER A 270 -11.24 9.13 -26.12
CA SER A 270 -10.23 9.98 -25.49
C SER A 270 -9.43 9.21 -24.43
N PRO A 271 -8.23 9.69 -24.03
CA PRO A 271 -7.49 9.12 -22.91
C PRO A 271 -8.28 9.09 -21.60
N GLN A 272 -9.10 10.12 -21.32
CA GLN A 272 -9.95 10.19 -20.14
C GLN A 272 -11.06 9.12 -20.18
N ALA A 273 -11.71 8.94 -21.33
CA ALA A 273 -12.72 7.90 -21.52
C ALA A 273 -12.12 6.50 -21.38
N PHE A 274 -10.89 6.29 -21.85
CA PHE A 274 -10.18 5.02 -21.66
C PHE A 274 -9.84 4.77 -20.18
N ALA A 275 -9.35 5.78 -19.47
CA ALA A 275 -9.06 5.67 -18.04
C ALA A 275 -10.34 5.39 -17.21
N ALA A 276 -11.46 6.04 -17.56
CA ALA A 276 -12.76 5.79 -16.94
C ALA A 276 -13.24 4.36 -17.20
N TYR A 277 -13.12 3.87 -18.45
CA TYR A 277 -13.40 2.48 -18.80
C TYR A 277 -12.54 1.49 -18.02
N ALA A 278 -11.23 1.73 -17.95
CA ALA A 278 -10.30 0.85 -17.26
C ALA A 278 -10.67 0.72 -15.77
N ARG A 279 -11.06 1.82 -15.11
CA ARG A 279 -11.51 1.83 -13.71
C ARG A 279 -12.89 1.22 -13.49
N SER A 280 -13.74 1.15 -14.52
CA SER A 280 -15.08 0.55 -14.39
C SER A 280 -15.08 -0.97 -14.58
N LEU A 281 -13.97 -1.56 -15.03
CA LEU A 281 -13.85 -3.01 -15.20
C LEU A 281 -14.08 -3.75 -13.89
N GLN A 282 -15.02 -4.69 -13.91
CA GLN A 282 -15.32 -5.61 -12.81
C GLN A 282 -14.88 -7.03 -13.22
N ILE A 283 -13.58 -7.28 -13.10
CA ILE A 283 -13.00 -8.61 -13.31
C ILE A 283 -12.85 -9.25 -11.94
N VAL A 284 -13.28 -10.50 -11.80
CA VAL A 284 -13.15 -11.26 -10.55
C VAL A 284 -11.97 -12.22 -10.72
N PRO A 285 -10.93 -12.15 -9.87
CA PRO A 285 -9.82 -13.10 -9.93
C PRO A 285 -10.31 -14.51 -9.53
N PRO A 286 -9.64 -15.58 -10.01
CA PRO A 286 -9.95 -16.94 -9.60
C PRO A 286 -9.90 -17.13 -8.08
N ALA A 287 -10.71 -18.03 -7.54
CA ALA A 287 -10.74 -18.35 -6.11
C ALA A 287 -9.34 -18.73 -5.59
N GLY A 288 -9.00 -18.25 -4.38
CA GLY A 288 -7.69 -18.48 -3.76
C GLY A 288 -6.54 -17.64 -4.35
N THR A 289 -6.79 -16.73 -5.30
CA THR A 289 -5.76 -15.80 -5.80
C THR A 289 -5.27 -14.86 -4.70
N LEU A 290 -6.20 -14.34 -3.90
CA LEU A 290 -5.96 -13.44 -2.78
C LEU A 290 -6.18 -14.20 -1.47
N LEU A 291 -5.39 -13.90 -0.43
CA LEU A 291 -5.56 -14.49 0.92
C LEU A 291 -6.79 -13.95 1.66
N TYR A 292 -7.21 -12.73 1.32
CA TYR A 292 -8.41 -12.06 1.82
C TYR A 292 -9.01 -11.30 0.64
N ALA A 293 -10.31 -11.42 0.36
CA ALA A 293 -10.89 -10.94 -0.92
C ALA A 293 -12.17 -10.08 -0.76
N PRO A 294 -12.14 -8.97 0.01
CA PRO A 294 -13.24 -8.01 0.00
C PRO A 294 -13.23 -7.15 -1.29
N ASP A 295 -14.37 -6.56 -1.65
CA ASP A 295 -14.52 -5.71 -2.85
C ASP A 295 -13.50 -4.55 -2.87
N ILE A 296 -13.19 -3.99 -1.70
CA ILE A 296 -12.18 -2.93 -1.58
C ILE A 296 -10.79 -3.39 -2.03
N LEU A 297 -10.42 -4.65 -1.77
CA LEU A 297 -9.12 -5.16 -2.19
C LEU A 297 -9.10 -5.46 -3.69
N LEU A 298 -10.22 -5.91 -4.27
CA LEU A 298 -10.35 -6.06 -5.73
C LEU A 298 -10.20 -4.71 -6.43
N ALA A 299 -10.85 -3.68 -5.93
CA ALA A 299 -10.69 -2.31 -6.41
C ALA A 299 -9.24 -1.82 -6.26
N PHE A 300 -8.59 -2.09 -5.12
CA PHE A 300 -7.19 -1.78 -4.88
C PHE A 300 -6.25 -2.43 -5.89
N VAL A 301 -6.39 -3.75 -6.13
CA VAL A 301 -5.55 -4.49 -7.08
C VAL A 301 -5.72 -3.95 -8.50
N ARG A 302 -6.96 -3.68 -8.92
CA ARG A 302 -7.26 -3.06 -10.20
C ARG A 302 -6.56 -1.71 -10.34
N ASP A 303 -6.69 -0.85 -9.33
CA ASP A 303 -6.10 0.49 -9.35
C ASP A 303 -4.57 0.43 -9.38
N VAL A 304 -3.96 -0.44 -8.57
CA VAL A 304 -2.51 -0.70 -8.59
C VAL A 304 -2.04 -1.09 -9.99
N LEU A 305 -2.71 -2.03 -10.64
CA LEU A 305 -2.30 -2.52 -11.95
C LEU A 305 -2.50 -1.50 -13.07
N ILE A 306 -3.56 -0.69 -13.02
CA ILE A 306 -3.87 0.28 -14.08
C ILE A 306 -3.10 1.58 -13.92
N THR A 307 -2.93 2.07 -12.68
CA THR A 307 -2.30 3.37 -12.40
C THR A 307 -0.80 3.28 -12.15
N GLY A 308 -0.31 2.10 -11.76
CA GLY A 308 1.10 1.87 -11.57
C GLY A 308 1.83 1.82 -12.91
N ASN A 309 2.86 2.66 -13.05
CA ASN A 309 3.68 2.66 -14.26
C ASN A 309 4.42 1.33 -14.38
N GLY A 310 4.00 0.46 -15.30
CA GLY A 310 4.67 -0.82 -15.57
C GLY A 310 4.26 -1.97 -14.63
N THR A 311 3.33 -1.77 -13.70
CA THR A 311 2.89 -2.81 -12.74
C THR A 311 2.13 -3.97 -13.39
N LEU A 312 1.62 -3.81 -14.61
CA LEU A 312 1.07 -4.94 -15.39
C LEU A 312 2.16 -5.87 -15.95
N LEU A 313 3.37 -5.33 -16.14
CA LEU A 313 4.43 -5.95 -16.93
C LEU A 313 5.63 -6.38 -16.09
N MET A 314 5.93 -5.65 -15.01
CA MET A 314 7.12 -5.83 -14.19
C MET A 314 6.75 -6.21 -12.76
N ASN A 315 7.22 -7.37 -12.32
CA ASN A 315 6.92 -7.95 -11.01
C ASN A 315 7.42 -7.08 -9.84
N ASN A 316 8.68 -6.62 -9.89
CA ASN A 316 9.25 -5.81 -8.80
C ASN A 316 8.64 -4.41 -8.73
N THR A 317 8.25 -3.81 -9.86
CA THR A 317 7.49 -2.56 -9.88
C THR A 317 6.10 -2.73 -9.28
N PHE A 318 5.44 -3.87 -9.54
CA PHE A 318 4.19 -4.21 -8.86
C PHE A 318 4.38 -4.27 -7.34
N VAL A 319 5.42 -4.97 -6.86
CA VAL A 319 5.68 -5.09 -5.41
C VAL A 319 5.87 -3.71 -4.77
N GLU A 320 6.70 -2.85 -5.37
CA GLU A 320 6.96 -1.50 -4.87
C GLU A 320 5.71 -0.62 -4.89
N TRP A 321 5.01 -0.54 -6.03
CA TRP A 321 3.85 0.32 -6.16
C TRP A 321 2.70 -0.14 -5.25
N ALA A 322 2.42 -1.44 -5.21
CA ALA A 322 1.40 -1.99 -4.33
C ALA A 322 1.74 -1.73 -2.85
N ALA A 323 3.01 -1.86 -2.46
CA ALA A 323 3.46 -1.52 -1.11
C ALA A 323 3.22 -0.04 -0.78
N ILE A 324 3.59 0.88 -1.66
CA ILE A 324 3.35 2.33 -1.45
C ILE A 324 1.85 2.62 -1.34
N GLN A 325 1.02 2.04 -2.21
CA GLN A 325 -0.43 2.23 -2.14
C GLN A 325 -1.02 1.63 -0.85
N ALA A 326 -0.55 0.47 -0.39
CA ALA A 326 -0.97 -0.12 0.87
C ALA A 326 -0.57 0.76 2.08
N LEU A 327 0.68 1.25 2.10
CA LEU A 327 1.19 2.18 3.12
C LEU A 327 0.34 3.46 3.20
N ARG A 328 -0.04 4.02 2.03
CA ARG A 328 -0.82 5.26 1.95
C ARG A 328 -2.28 5.07 2.35
N ARG A 329 -2.93 4.03 1.82
CA ARG A 329 -4.39 3.86 1.89
C ARG A 329 -4.81 2.99 3.07
N ALA A 330 -4.27 1.77 3.14
CA ALA A 330 -4.65 0.77 4.13
C ALA A 330 -3.93 0.94 5.47
N GLN A 331 -2.75 1.56 5.47
CA GLN A 331 -1.89 1.75 6.64
C GLN A 331 -1.75 0.49 7.51
N PRO A 332 -1.27 -0.65 6.97
CA PRO A 332 -1.11 -1.87 7.75
C PRO A 332 -0.12 -1.71 8.91
N ARG A 333 -0.37 -2.45 9.99
CA ARG A 333 0.56 -2.56 11.11
C ARG A 333 1.81 -3.35 10.71
N ILE A 334 1.64 -4.37 9.88
CA ILE A 334 2.72 -5.20 9.34
C ILE A 334 2.67 -5.18 7.81
N LEU A 335 3.76 -4.80 7.17
CA LEU A 335 3.94 -4.94 5.73
C LEU A 335 5.16 -5.81 5.44
N VAL A 336 4.97 -6.89 4.69
CA VAL A 336 6.06 -7.70 4.17
C VAL A 336 6.06 -7.63 2.65
N THR A 337 7.18 -7.17 2.09
CA THR A 337 7.42 -7.21 0.66
C THR A 337 8.45 -8.28 0.33
N ARG A 338 8.24 -9.00 -0.76
CA ARG A 338 9.24 -9.92 -1.30
C ARG A 338 9.43 -9.68 -2.78
N PHE A 339 10.57 -9.08 -3.11
CA PHE A 339 11.01 -8.91 -4.48
C PHE A 339 11.60 -10.22 -5.02
N GLY A 340 11.66 -10.35 -6.34
CA GLY A 340 12.19 -11.55 -6.97
C GLY A 340 12.99 -11.24 -8.22
N VAL A 341 13.37 -12.29 -8.93
CA VAL A 341 14.02 -12.17 -10.23
C VAL A 341 13.01 -11.64 -11.25
N ARG A 342 13.35 -10.53 -11.91
CA ARG A 342 12.58 -9.98 -13.01
C ARG A 342 12.90 -10.70 -14.30
N ASP A 343 11.94 -10.69 -15.20
CA ASP A 343 12.12 -11.09 -16.57
C ASP A 343 12.88 -10.00 -17.35
N LYS A 344 13.77 -10.40 -18.26
CA LYS A 344 14.36 -9.47 -19.23
C LYS A 344 13.23 -8.88 -20.06
N LEU A 345 13.22 -7.55 -20.17
CA LEU A 345 12.29 -6.85 -21.04
C LEU A 345 12.44 -7.40 -22.46
N LYS A 346 11.32 -7.83 -23.03
CA LYS A 346 11.30 -8.23 -24.44
C LYS A 346 11.54 -6.98 -25.31
N PRO A 347 12.23 -7.10 -26.46
CA PRO A 347 12.44 -5.97 -27.36
C PRO A 347 11.12 -5.27 -27.72
N PHE A 348 11.12 -3.94 -27.81
CA PHE A 348 9.94 -3.11 -28.05
C PHE A 348 9.08 -3.54 -29.26
N SER A 349 9.69 -4.17 -30.28
CA SER A 349 8.98 -4.74 -31.44
C SER A 349 7.97 -5.85 -31.08
N SER A 350 8.11 -6.47 -29.91
CA SER A 350 7.20 -7.49 -29.37
C SER A 350 6.24 -6.95 -28.30
N MET A 351 6.35 -5.66 -27.96
CA MET A 351 5.52 -4.98 -26.96
C MET A 351 4.58 -3.98 -27.63
N VAL A 352 3.59 -4.45 -28.40
CA VAL A 352 2.38 -3.63 -28.54
C VAL A 352 1.68 -3.71 -27.19
N LEU A 353 1.66 -2.59 -26.45
CA LEU A 353 1.02 -2.47 -25.15
C LEU A 353 -0.40 -3.06 -25.26
N PHE A 354 -0.69 -4.06 -24.42
CA PHE A 354 -1.95 -4.83 -24.38
C PHE A 354 -2.16 -5.89 -25.47
N SER A 355 -1.29 -6.03 -26.47
CA SER A 355 -1.36 -7.16 -27.39
C SER A 355 -0.88 -8.45 -26.72
N GLN A 356 -1.54 -9.58 -27.01
CA GLN A 356 -0.96 -10.88 -26.70
C GLN A 356 0.06 -11.24 -27.79
N PRO A 357 1.29 -11.63 -27.44
CA PRO A 357 2.24 -12.16 -28.41
C PRO A 357 1.60 -13.35 -29.13
N ARG A 358 1.74 -13.42 -30.46
CA ARG A 358 1.31 -14.61 -31.21
C ARG A 358 2.10 -15.82 -30.70
N ALA A 359 1.52 -17.01 -30.77
CA ALA A 359 2.19 -18.24 -30.35
C ALA A 359 3.57 -18.43 -31.03
N THR A 360 3.75 -17.88 -32.23
CA THR A 360 4.99 -17.88 -33.02
C THR A 360 6.04 -16.87 -32.56
N ASP A 361 5.67 -15.86 -31.77
CA ASP A 361 6.52 -14.74 -31.34
C ASP A 361 6.97 -14.89 -29.87
N GLN A 362 6.77 -16.07 -29.29
CA GLN A 362 7.12 -16.36 -27.90
C GLN A 362 8.64 -16.57 -27.76
N ILE A 363 9.39 -15.46 -27.68
CA ILE A 363 10.77 -15.50 -27.22
C ILE A 363 10.77 -16.03 -25.76
N PRO A 364 11.61 -17.04 -25.43
CA PRO A 364 11.76 -17.51 -24.07
C PRO A 364 12.00 -16.35 -23.11
N VAL A 365 11.27 -16.35 -22.01
CA VAL A 365 11.41 -15.34 -20.97
C VAL A 365 12.74 -15.59 -20.26
N ALA A 366 13.77 -14.85 -20.64
CA ALA A 366 15.07 -14.93 -20.00
C ALA A 366 15.02 -14.14 -18.69
N GLN A 367 15.45 -14.76 -17.59
CA GLN A 367 15.55 -14.08 -16.31
C GLN A 367 16.73 -13.09 -16.29
N ASP A 368 16.61 -12.04 -15.47
CA ASP A 368 17.65 -11.03 -15.24
C ASP A 368 18.05 -10.93 -13.76
N PRO A 369 18.76 -11.92 -13.17
CA PRO A 369 19.18 -11.89 -11.77
C PRO A 369 19.98 -10.65 -11.37
N VAL A 370 20.84 -10.16 -12.28
CA VAL A 370 21.74 -9.02 -12.02
C VAL A 370 20.98 -7.70 -12.09
N GLY A 371 20.17 -7.49 -13.13
CA GLY A 371 19.33 -6.29 -13.21
C GLY A 371 18.28 -6.24 -12.10
N SER A 372 17.80 -7.40 -11.65
CA SER A 372 16.92 -7.50 -10.47
C SER A 372 17.59 -6.91 -9.23
N PHE A 373 18.86 -7.22 -8.96
CA PHE A 373 19.56 -6.69 -7.79
C PHE A 373 19.65 -5.15 -7.81
N ILE A 374 19.91 -4.55 -8.98
CA ILE A 374 19.98 -3.09 -9.14
C ILE A 374 18.61 -2.45 -8.83
N ASP A 375 17.54 -3.05 -9.34
CA ASP A 375 16.18 -2.55 -9.15
C ASP A 375 15.74 -2.66 -7.69
N VAL A 376 15.88 -3.85 -7.07
CA VAL A 376 15.30 -4.10 -5.74
C VAL A 376 15.86 -3.19 -4.67
N GLU A 377 17.15 -2.82 -4.77
CA GLU A 377 17.75 -1.87 -3.83
C GLU A 377 17.12 -0.48 -3.95
N GLN A 378 16.91 -0.01 -5.18
CA GLN A 378 16.29 1.28 -5.45
C GLN A 378 14.80 1.28 -5.05
N LEU A 379 14.08 0.21 -5.38
CA LEU A 379 12.65 0.07 -5.10
C LEU A 379 12.39 -0.05 -3.58
N SER A 380 13.20 -0.84 -2.88
CA SER A 380 13.07 -0.98 -1.41
C SER A 380 13.35 0.33 -0.68
N TYR A 381 14.32 1.10 -1.19
CA TYR A 381 14.60 2.44 -0.71
C TYR A 381 13.41 3.40 -0.91
N TYR A 382 12.72 3.31 -2.06
CA TYR A 382 11.50 4.09 -2.30
C TYR A 382 10.34 3.70 -1.38
N VAL A 383 10.13 2.41 -1.10
CA VAL A 383 9.11 1.95 -0.14
C VAL A 383 9.40 2.54 1.25
N TRP A 384 10.66 2.47 1.71
CA TRP A 384 11.06 3.05 2.99
C TRP A 384 10.83 4.57 3.06
N LEU A 385 11.27 5.32 2.03
CA LEU A 385 11.04 6.77 1.99
C LEU A 385 9.56 7.16 2.02
N ASN A 386 8.70 6.38 1.34
CA ASN A 386 7.26 6.65 1.34
C ASN A 386 6.60 6.30 2.68
N ALA A 387 7.08 5.27 3.37
CA ALA A 387 6.66 5.00 4.74
C ALA A 387 7.05 6.16 5.67
N GLU A 388 8.28 6.66 5.61
CA GLU A 388 8.75 7.78 6.45
C GLU A 388 8.05 9.12 6.17
N LYS A 389 7.48 9.31 4.98
CA LYS A 389 6.60 10.45 4.68
C LYS A 389 5.27 10.37 5.40
N ASN A 390 4.80 9.18 5.74
CA ASN A 390 3.49 8.96 6.35
C ASN A 390 3.56 9.06 7.89
N PRO A 391 2.79 9.96 8.52
CA PRO A 391 2.74 10.12 9.98
C PRO A 391 2.35 8.84 10.74
N ALA A 392 1.61 7.92 10.09
CA ALA A 392 1.27 6.63 10.67
C ALA A 392 2.50 5.76 10.97
N TYR A 393 3.59 5.93 10.23
CA TYR A 393 4.81 5.10 10.31
C TYR A 393 5.99 5.84 10.92
N ARG A 394 6.11 7.14 10.64
CA ARG A 394 7.20 7.97 11.16
C ARG A 394 7.27 7.89 12.68
N LYS A 395 8.47 7.73 13.23
CA LYS A 395 8.79 7.55 14.66
C LYS A 395 8.16 6.34 15.34
N LYS A 396 7.62 5.36 14.60
CA LYS A 396 6.93 4.19 15.19
C LYS A 396 7.18 2.87 14.47
N THR A 397 8.06 2.88 13.47
CA THR A 397 8.29 1.74 12.58
C THR A 397 9.70 1.18 12.72
N LEU A 398 9.77 -0.15 12.76
CA LEU A 398 10.99 -0.92 12.53
C LEU A 398 10.97 -1.41 11.09
N TYR A 399 12.03 -1.09 10.35
CA TYR A 399 12.26 -1.59 9.00
C TYR A 399 13.35 -2.64 9.03
N LEU A 400 13.09 -3.81 8.45
CA LEU A 400 14.07 -4.87 8.28
C LEU A 400 14.25 -5.16 6.79
N PHE A 401 15.49 -5.21 6.34
CA PHE A 401 15.85 -5.56 4.97
C PHE A 401 16.74 -6.79 5.00
N LEU A 402 16.29 -7.85 4.35
CA LEU A 402 16.99 -9.12 4.31
C LEU A 402 17.08 -9.63 2.87
N ALA A 403 18.09 -10.44 2.59
CA ALA A 403 18.18 -11.19 1.34
C ALA A 403 18.29 -12.68 1.65
N GLU A 404 17.49 -13.50 0.98
CA GLU A 404 17.50 -14.95 1.18
C GLU A 404 18.89 -15.52 0.84
N GLY A 405 19.46 -16.31 1.76
CA GLY A 405 20.80 -16.89 1.59
C GLY A 405 21.96 -15.91 1.81
N VAL A 406 21.70 -14.69 2.33
CA VAL A 406 22.72 -13.70 2.67
C VAL A 406 22.87 -13.59 4.20
N ASP A 407 24.11 -13.62 4.65
CA ASP A 407 24.58 -13.59 6.04
C ASP A 407 24.62 -12.18 6.64
N GLU A 408 23.75 -11.28 6.15
CA GLU A 408 23.65 -9.91 6.63
C GLU A 408 22.24 -9.36 6.42
N MET A 409 21.75 -8.61 7.40
CA MET A 409 20.55 -7.77 7.27
C MET A 409 20.83 -6.31 7.61
N LEU A 410 19.91 -5.44 7.21
CA LEU A 410 19.85 -4.05 7.64
C LEU A 410 18.59 -3.83 8.48
N ALA A 411 18.75 -3.22 9.65
CA ALA A 411 17.66 -2.77 10.50
C ALA A 411 17.65 -1.24 10.59
N ILE A 412 16.50 -0.60 10.40
CA ILE A 412 16.32 0.85 10.57
C ILE A 412 15.18 1.10 11.54
N ARG A 413 15.41 1.97 12.52
CA ARG A 413 14.36 2.51 13.39
C ARG A 413 14.02 3.93 12.99
N SER A 414 12.72 4.20 12.92
CA SER A 414 12.21 5.54 12.61
C SER A 414 12.21 6.47 13.84
N ASP A 415 12.20 5.90 15.05
CA ASP A 415 12.11 6.65 16.31
C ASP A 415 13.46 7.02 16.91
N ALA A 416 14.52 6.28 16.58
CA ALA A 416 15.85 6.52 17.09
C ALA A 416 16.88 6.29 15.98
N PRO A 417 17.86 7.20 15.78
CA PRO A 417 18.99 6.93 14.92
C PRO A 417 19.82 5.79 15.54
N ILE A 418 19.87 4.65 14.85
CA ILE A 418 20.72 3.54 15.29
C ILE A 418 22.15 3.87 14.85
N ALA A 419 23.05 4.08 15.82
CA ALA A 419 24.45 4.31 15.54
C ALA A 419 25.08 3.07 14.91
N ALA A 420 25.92 3.28 13.89
CA ALA A 420 26.73 2.19 13.32
C ALA A 420 27.64 1.61 14.42
N ARG A 421 27.51 0.30 14.67
CA ARG A 421 28.33 -0.43 15.63
C ARG A 421 29.18 -1.47 14.90
N SER A 422 30.43 -1.61 15.33
CA SER A 422 31.33 -2.66 14.86
C SER A 422 31.40 -3.80 15.87
N GLY A 423 31.71 -5.02 15.42
CA GLY A 423 31.87 -6.18 16.30
C GLY A 423 30.57 -6.78 16.83
N LEU A 424 29.46 -6.62 16.11
CA LEU A 424 28.18 -7.24 16.46
C LEU A 424 28.26 -8.76 16.35
N THR A 425 27.67 -9.46 17.31
CA THR A 425 27.58 -10.92 17.28
C THR A 425 26.57 -11.33 16.20
N PRO A 426 26.89 -12.33 15.34
CA PRO A 426 25.93 -12.84 14.37
C PRO A 426 24.62 -13.30 15.02
N ALA A 427 23.49 -12.78 14.55
CA ALA A 427 22.16 -13.14 15.02
C ALA A 427 21.55 -14.26 14.16
N ARG A 428 20.72 -15.12 14.75
CA ARG A 428 19.95 -16.13 14.00
C ARG A 428 18.65 -15.53 13.49
N LEU A 429 18.03 -16.14 12.48
CA LEU A 429 16.70 -15.71 12.02
C LEU A 429 15.63 -15.84 13.12
N SER A 430 15.77 -16.80 14.04
CA SER A 430 14.90 -16.90 15.22
C SER A 430 15.07 -15.73 16.20
N ASP A 431 16.27 -15.15 16.29
CA ASP A 431 16.53 -13.94 17.07
C ASP A 431 15.87 -12.71 16.40
N VAL A 432 15.88 -12.65 15.05
CA VAL A 432 15.13 -11.64 14.27
C VAL A 432 13.62 -11.79 14.48
N HIS A 433 13.09 -13.00 14.43
CA HIS A 433 11.68 -13.30 14.74
C HIS A 433 11.29 -12.80 16.14
N ALA A 434 12.07 -13.14 17.16
CA ALA A 434 11.85 -12.70 18.53
C ALA A 434 11.90 -11.16 18.66
N THR A 435 12.80 -10.52 17.91
CA THR A 435 12.90 -9.05 17.84
C THR A 435 11.64 -8.42 17.25
N MET A 436 11.13 -8.97 16.15
CA MET A 436 9.89 -8.49 15.52
C MET A 436 8.69 -8.63 16.46
N ALA A 437 8.56 -9.76 17.14
CA ALA A 437 7.48 -9.99 18.11
C ALA A 437 7.56 -9.02 19.29
N GLN A 438 8.75 -8.84 19.88
CA GLN A 438 8.94 -7.88 20.97
C GLN A 438 8.69 -6.44 20.54
N TRP A 439 9.15 -6.03 19.35
CA TRP A 439 8.88 -4.70 18.80
C TRP A 439 7.39 -4.43 18.63
N LEU A 440 6.64 -5.41 18.13
CA LEU A 440 5.20 -5.33 17.98
C LEU A 440 4.45 -5.43 19.31
N GLY A 441 5.11 -5.86 20.40
CA GLY A 441 4.47 -6.09 21.70
C GLY A 441 3.53 -7.30 21.69
N VAL A 442 3.81 -8.31 20.85
CA VAL A 442 2.99 -9.52 20.73
C VAL A 442 3.74 -10.71 21.31
N SER A 443 3.01 -11.63 21.94
CA SER A 443 3.57 -12.88 22.42
C SER A 443 3.48 -13.92 21.32
N VAL A 444 4.64 -14.38 20.84
CA VAL A 444 4.72 -15.55 19.96
C VAL A 444 5.07 -16.78 20.79
N PRO A 445 4.57 -17.97 20.41
CA PRO A 445 4.98 -19.24 21.00
C PRO A 445 6.50 -19.31 21.08
N ASN A 446 7.02 -19.81 22.21
CA ASN A 446 8.45 -19.81 22.52
C ASN A 446 9.27 -20.46 21.40
N GLY A 447 9.85 -19.64 20.52
CA GLY A 447 10.99 -20.01 19.69
C GLY A 447 12.28 -19.87 20.49
N SER A 448 13.32 -20.60 20.12
CA SER A 448 14.64 -20.57 20.78
C SER A 448 15.44 -19.26 20.58
N GLY A 449 14.83 -18.25 19.97
CA GLY A 449 15.45 -16.97 19.65
C GLY A 449 15.47 -16.01 20.84
N ARG A 450 16.49 -15.16 20.91
CA ARG A 450 16.59 -14.05 21.85
C ARG A 450 16.48 -12.73 21.08
N PRO A 451 15.64 -11.77 21.51
CA PRO A 451 15.55 -10.48 20.85
C PRO A 451 16.91 -9.77 20.75
N ILE A 452 17.17 -9.15 19.62
CA ILE A 452 18.42 -8.42 19.32
C ILE A 452 18.34 -7.07 20.00
N VAL A 453 19.06 -6.95 21.12
CA VAL A 453 19.01 -5.78 22.01
C VAL A 453 19.47 -4.52 21.30
N GLU A 454 20.43 -4.63 20.38
CA GLU A 454 20.96 -3.51 19.61
C GLU A 454 19.96 -2.88 18.64
N ILE A 455 18.90 -3.61 18.27
CA ILE A 455 17.79 -3.05 17.50
C ILE A 455 16.81 -2.35 18.46
N LEU A 456 16.51 -2.96 19.60
CA LEU A 456 15.40 -2.53 20.47
C LEU A 456 15.75 -1.37 21.42
N GLN A 457 17.03 -1.18 21.73
CA GLN A 457 17.54 -0.01 22.46
C GLN A 457 17.75 1.15 21.50
#